data_AF-A0A6P2D0C1-F1
#
_entry.id   AF-A0A6P2D0C1-F1
#
_cell.length_a   1.000
_cell.length_b   1.000
_cell.length_c   1.000
_cell.angle_alpha   90.00
_cell.angle_beta   90.00
_cell.angle_gamma   90.00
#
_symmetry.space_group_name_H-M   'P 1'
#
loop_
_entity.id
_entity.type
_entity.pdbx_description
1 polymer ?
#
loop_
_entity_poly.entity_id
_entity_poly.type
_entity_poly.pdbx_seq_one_letter_code
_entity_poly.pdbx_strand_id
1 'polypeptide(L)'
;MAWLETKGNVFRIRFRYGGTKHLLTLHTSDKKEADESLACFGANLRLIERGIIDPPPAAAEIGRYIISGGKLARRPSETARSERATLGILFDRYLTSFPRAAKEASTWKTETIHIGHLRRLLDVRLPLADVSQKTIQEYIDARTQETGLRKKRISRETVRKELGTFSAIWNKWGVPQGLVSGPPPVTNLTFPKGSAKAPFQTREQIERQIARHKLSLNAQAELWHGLFLTLPEVEELLDHVRAAGRPAYVYPMMMFAAHTGARRSEIRRSLVNDFDFVGKTVMIREKKKDHDKIETYRTVPLSPRLETAMREWFQKHGGGMHTICTPSGRAITDHYATKIMLGAVRRSKWSVISGWHCLRHSFISNCAARGVDQRLIDHWVGHTTEAMRRRYSHLLPAVSQAALFSVFGIRS
;
A
#
# COMPACT_ATOMS: atom_id res chain seq x y z
N MET A 1 51.08 40.76 13.28
CA MET A 1 51.43 41.80 12.27
C MET A 1 50.89 41.40 10.90
N ALA A 2 50.27 42.37 10.20
CA ALA A 2 49.73 42.22 8.85
C ALA A 2 50.43 43.22 7.90
N TRP A 3 50.62 42.85 6.63
CA TRP A 3 51.23 43.71 5.60
C TRP A 3 50.63 43.44 4.23
N LEU A 4 50.76 44.40 3.31
CA LEU A 4 50.31 44.24 1.93
C LEU A 4 51.36 43.51 1.08
N GLU A 5 50.87 42.65 0.19
CA GLU A 5 51.62 41.99 -0.87
C GLU A 5 50.87 42.16 -2.19
N THR A 6 51.59 42.49 -3.26
CA THR A 6 51.04 42.55 -4.61
C THR A 6 51.28 41.23 -5.32
N LYS A 7 50.24 40.64 -5.93
CA LYS A 7 50.38 39.47 -6.82
C LYS A 7 49.61 39.70 -8.11
N GLY A 8 50.33 39.91 -9.21
CA GLY A 8 49.73 40.39 -10.46
C GLY A 8 49.21 41.82 -10.28
N ASN A 9 47.99 42.10 -10.73
CA ASN A 9 47.37 43.43 -10.62
C ASN A 9 46.53 43.62 -9.34
N VAL A 10 46.57 42.70 -8.36
CA VAL A 10 45.73 42.79 -7.16
C VAL A 10 46.54 42.78 -5.86
N PHE A 11 46.06 43.54 -4.88
CA PHE A 11 46.60 43.57 -3.52
C PHE A 11 46.04 42.46 -2.64
N ARG A 12 46.88 42.00 -1.70
CA ARG A 12 46.57 40.98 -0.70
C ARG A 12 47.10 41.40 0.66
N ILE A 13 46.38 41.08 1.72
CA ILE A 13 46.86 41.23 3.10
C ILE A 13 47.45 39.87 3.52
N ARG A 14 48.73 39.84 3.87
CA ARG A 14 49.35 38.72 4.59
C ARG A 14 49.41 39.02 6.06
N PHE A 15 49.10 38.01 6.88
CA PHE A 15 49.10 38.17 8.33
C PHE A 15 49.41 36.84 9.04
N ARG A 16 49.75 36.93 10.32
CA ARG A 16 49.87 35.78 11.21
C ARG A 16 48.77 35.79 12.24
N TYR A 17 48.13 34.64 12.45
CA TYR A 17 47.10 34.43 13.47
C TYR A 17 47.30 33.03 14.06
N GLY A 18 47.28 32.91 15.40
CA GLY A 18 47.51 31.61 16.08
C GLY A 18 48.83 30.91 15.68
N GLY A 19 49.89 31.67 15.42
CA GLY A 19 51.20 31.14 14.97
C GLY A 19 51.28 30.75 13.49
N THR A 20 50.15 30.68 12.77
CA THR A 20 50.09 30.27 11.36
C THR A 20 50.03 31.48 10.43
N LYS A 21 50.60 31.37 9.23
CA LYS A 21 50.54 32.40 8.18
C LYS A 21 49.24 32.26 7.38
N HIS A 22 48.53 33.36 7.19
CA HIS A 22 47.29 33.45 6.41
C HIS A 22 47.37 34.57 5.39
N LEU A 23 46.45 34.55 4.41
CA LEU A 23 46.32 35.58 3.39
C LEU A 23 44.85 35.92 3.14
N LEU A 24 44.58 37.17 2.79
CA LEU A 24 43.29 37.67 2.30
C LEU A 24 43.53 38.43 0.99
N THR A 25 42.77 38.13 -0.06
CA THR A 25 42.85 38.87 -1.33
C THR A 25 41.85 40.02 -1.33
N LEU A 26 42.27 41.24 -1.67
CA LEU A 26 41.42 42.44 -1.61
C LEU A 26 40.68 42.75 -2.92
N HIS A 27 41.00 42.04 -4.02
CA HIS A 27 40.39 42.23 -5.35
C HIS A 27 40.45 43.67 -5.91
N THR A 28 41.30 44.52 -5.35
CA THR A 28 41.57 45.87 -5.85
C THR A 28 43.00 46.00 -6.37
N SER A 29 43.17 46.81 -7.41
CA SER A 29 44.45 47.28 -7.93
C SER A 29 44.79 48.70 -7.44
N ASP A 30 43.88 49.35 -6.70
CA ASP A 30 44.09 50.68 -6.13
C ASP A 30 44.88 50.55 -4.81
N LYS A 31 46.05 51.19 -4.78
CA LYS A 31 46.93 51.18 -3.61
C LYS A 31 46.30 51.89 -2.41
N LYS A 32 45.54 52.97 -2.62
CA LYS A 32 44.89 53.71 -1.54
C LYS A 32 43.82 52.87 -0.86
N GLU A 33 42.97 52.22 -1.65
CA GLU A 33 41.95 51.29 -1.14
C GLU A 33 42.57 50.09 -0.41
N ALA A 34 43.71 49.59 -0.90
CA ALA A 34 44.45 48.52 -0.24
C ALA A 34 45.04 48.94 1.11
N ASP A 35 45.61 50.15 1.20
CA ASP A 35 46.15 50.71 2.45
C ASP A 35 45.03 50.96 3.49
N GLU A 36 43.88 51.47 3.07
CA GLU A 36 42.69 51.64 3.93
C GLU A 36 42.18 50.28 4.44
N SER A 37 42.14 49.27 3.57
CA SER A 37 41.78 47.90 3.93
C SER A 37 42.76 47.28 4.93
N LEU A 38 44.07 47.51 4.77
CA LEU A 38 45.09 47.06 5.72
C LEU A 38 44.92 47.73 7.08
N ALA A 39 44.66 49.04 7.11
CA ALA A 39 44.43 49.79 8.35
C ALA A 39 43.20 49.27 9.11
N CYS A 40 42.09 49.05 8.39
CA CYS A 40 40.87 48.45 8.95
C CYS A 40 41.13 47.05 9.50
N PHE A 41 41.80 46.19 8.72
CA PHE A 41 42.17 44.84 9.12
C PHE A 41 43.01 44.83 10.40
N GLY A 42 44.02 45.71 10.48
CA GLY A 42 44.89 45.83 11.65
C GLY A 42 44.15 46.32 12.90
N ALA A 43 43.18 47.23 12.74
CA ALA A 43 42.33 47.69 13.85
C ALA A 43 41.48 46.55 14.41
N ASN A 44 40.80 45.79 13.54
CA ASN A 44 39.94 44.67 13.95
C ASN A 44 40.74 43.52 14.57
N LEU A 45 41.94 43.22 14.05
CA LEU A 45 42.81 42.20 14.64
C LEU A 45 43.18 42.54 16.08
N ARG A 46 43.48 43.81 16.38
CA ARG A 46 43.74 44.28 17.76
C ARG A 46 42.51 44.17 18.66
N LEU A 47 41.30 44.35 18.13
CA LEU A 47 40.07 44.17 18.91
C LEU A 47 39.85 42.70 19.29
N ILE A 48 40.19 41.77 18.39
CA ILE A 48 40.18 40.33 18.68
C ILE A 48 41.25 39.97 19.71
N GLU A 49 42.47 40.47 19.55
CA GLU A 49 43.58 40.23 20.51
C GLU A 49 43.28 40.79 21.91
N ARG A 50 42.49 41.86 22.01
CA ARG A 50 42.02 42.46 23.28
C ARG A 50 40.76 41.78 23.86
N GLY A 51 40.19 40.79 23.16
CA GLY A 51 38.97 40.10 23.58
C GLY A 51 37.69 40.94 23.48
N ILE A 52 37.71 42.05 22.71
CA ILE A 52 36.52 42.89 22.46
C ILE A 52 35.65 42.27 21.36
N ILE A 53 36.28 41.59 20.40
CA ILE A 53 35.62 40.78 19.36
C ILE A 53 36.01 39.32 19.62
N ASP A 54 35.05 38.41 19.51
CA ASP A 54 35.29 36.98 19.65
C ASP A 54 36.35 36.48 18.64
N PRO A 55 37.15 35.45 18.99
CA PRO A 55 38.05 34.84 18.04
C PRO A 55 37.27 34.19 16.87
N PRO A 56 37.84 34.10 15.65
CA PRO A 56 37.20 33.47 14.51
C PRO A 56 36.80 32.01 14.82
N PRO A 57 35.53 31.61 14.56
CA PRO A 57 35.11 30.21 14.69
C PRO A 57 35.94 29.27 13.79
N ALA A 58 36.08 28.00 14.19
CA ALA A 58 36.91 27.01 13.47
C ALA A 58 36.58 26.85 11.97
N ALA A 59 35.34 27.12 11.55
CA ALA A 59 34.88 27.02 10.16
C ALA A 59 34.92 28.35 9.37
N ALA A 60 35.36 29.46 9.99
CA ALA A 60 35.36 30.77 9.36
C ALA A 60 36.61 31.03 8.51
N GLU A 61 36.45 31.75 7.40
CA GLU A 61 37.58 32.29 6.64
C GLU A 61 38.21 33.45 7.44
N ILE A 62 39.31 33.16 8.16
CA ILE A 62 39.94 34.03 9.16
C ILE A 62 40.15 35.46 8.65
N GLY A 63 40.68 35.63 7.43
CA GLY A 63 40.94 36.95 6.85
C GLY A 63 39.66 37.78 6.67
N ARG A 64 38.59 37.14 6.18
CA ARG A 64 37.29 37.81 5.99
C ARG A 64 36.60 38.13 7.30
N TYR A 65 36.73 37.28 8.31
CA TYR A 65 36.20 37.53 9.65
C TYR A 65 36.87 38.73 10.33
N ILE A 66 38.19 38.87 10.16
CA ILE A 66 38.94 40.00 10.73
C ILE A 66 38.58 41.29 9.99
N ILE A 67 38.59 41.32 8.65
CA ILE A 67 38.31 42.58 7.92
C ILE A 67 36.88 43.08 8.14
N SER A 68 35.92 42.19 8.44
CA SER A 68 34.52 42.55 8.69
C SER A 68 34.21 42.98 10.14
N GLY A 69 35.22 42.98 11.02
CA GLY A 69 35.05 43.32 12.43
C GLY A 69 34.27 42.25 13.20
N GLY A 70 34.57 40.96 12.98
CA GLY A 70 33.95 39.85 13.71
C GLY A 70 32.60 39.41 13.16
N LYS A 71 32.18 39.97 12.02
CA LYS A 71 30.94 39.58 11.35
C LYS A 71 31.25 38.43 10.40
N LEU A 72 30.63 37.28 10.62
CA LEU A 72 30.65 36.21 9.62
C LEU A 72 30.08 36.80 8.32
N ALA A 73 30.90 36.86 7.26
CA ALA A 73 30.60 37.51 5.99
C ALA A 73 29.57 36.73 5.14
N ARG A 74 28.47 36.33 5.78
CA ARG A 74 27.22 35.91 5.17
C ARG A 74 26.08 36.52 6.00
N ARG A 75 25.45 37.58 5.48
CA ARG A 75 23.98 37.54 5.44
C ARG A 75 23.63 36.20 4.81
N PRO A 76 22.71 35.39 5.38
CA PRO A 76 22.23 34.21 4.70
C PRO A 76 21.75 34.69 3.33
N SER A 77 22.53 34.39 2.30
CA SER A 77 22.05 34.58 0.95
C SER A 77 20.79 33.73 0.86
N GLU A 78 19.75 34.29 0.27
CA GLU A 78 18.49 33.58 -0.03
C GLU A 78 18.70 32.30 -0.85
N THR A 79 19.94 32.01 -1.26
CA THR A 79 20.41 30.76 -1.85
C THR A 79 20.82 29.66 -0.86
N ALA A 80 20.64 29.85 0.46
CA ALA A 80 20.82 28.80 1.47
C ALA A 80 19.55 28.52 2.31
N ARG A 81 18.36 28.88 1.81
CA ARG A 81 17.26 27.92 1.92
C ARG A 81 17.59 26.82 0.90
N SER A 82 18.42 25.85 1.30
CA SER A 82 18.11 24.49 0.86
C SER A 82 16.64 24.34 1.21
N GLU A 83 15.74 24.26 0.22
CA GLU A 83 14.36 23.87 0.47
C GLU A 83 14.46 22.65 1.37
N ARG A 84 14.21 22.82 2.68
CA ARG A 84 14.24 21.69 3.59
C ARG A 84 13.18 20.78 3.02
N ALA A 85 13.58 19.62 2.50
CA ALA A 85 12.64 18.72 1.87
C ALA A 85 11.49 18.50 2.86
N THR A 86 10.27 18.86 2.45
CA THR A 86 9.08 18.77 3.28
C THR A 86 8.27 17.54 2.91
N LEU A 87 7.27 17.20 3.74
CA LEU A 87 6.28 16.17 3.39
C LEU A 87 5.61 16.46 2.04
N GLY A 88 5.28 17.73 1.75
CA GLY A 88 4.71 18.15 0.47
C GLY A 88 5.65 17.83 -0.71
N ILE A 89 6.92 18.23 -0.60
CA ILE A 89 7.94 17.97 -1.63
C ILE A 89 8.12 16.47 -1.85
N LEU A 90 8.16 15.67 -0.78
CA LEU A 90 8.25 14.20 -0.87
C LEU A 90 7.09 13.63 -1.69
N PHE A 91 5.85 14.01 -1.37
CA PHE A 91 4.67 13.49 -2.06
C PHE A 91 4.56 13.98 -3.49
N ASP A 92 4.83 15.26 -3.75
CA ASP A 92 4.75 15.84 -5.09
C ASP A 92 5.78 15.23 -6.03
N ARG A 93 7.04 15.16 -5.58
CA ARG A 93 8.11 14.53 -6.39
C ARG A 93 7.87 13.03 -6.58
N TYR A 94 7.34 12.33 -5.58
CA TYR A 94 6.95 10.92 -5.73
C TYR A 94 5.88 10.74 -6.83
N LEU A 95 4.82 11.55 -6.79
CA LEU A 95 3.71 11.46 -7.75
C LEU A 95 4.12 11.83 -9.19
N THR A 96 5.10 12.73 -9.35
CA THR A 96 5.57 13.17 -10.66
C THR A 96 6.69 12.30 -11.23
N SER A 97 7.60 11.82 -10.38
CA SER A 97 8.87 11.22 -10.81
C SER A 97 8.90 9.70 -10.71
N PHE A 98 7.99 9.07 -9.94
CA PHE A 98 7.99 7.62 -9.83
C PHE A 98 7.57 6.96 -11.17
N PRO A 99 8.34 5.99 -11.70
CA PRO A 99 8.03 5.38 -12.99
C PRO A 99 6.65 4.70 -12.98
N ARG A 100 5.70 5.21 -13.76
CA ARG A 100 4.31 4.71 -13.79
C ARG A 100 4.22 3.23 -14.18
N ALA A 101 5.12 2.75 -15.04
CA ALA A 101 5.15 1.36 -15.49
C ALA A 101 5.63 0.37 -14.41
N ALA A 102 6.28 0.85 -13.34
CA ALA A 102 6.81 0.00 -12.27
C ALA A 102 5.72 -0.49 -11.29
N LYS A 103 4.47 -0.04 -11.43
CA LYS A 103 3.36 -0.43 -10.56
C LYS A 103 2.07 -0.66 -11.33
N GLU A 104 1.26 -1.59 -10.82
CA GLU A 104 -0.11 -1.78 -11.29
C GLU A 104 -0.95 -0.49 -11.11
N ALA A 105 -1.78 -0.17 -12.09
CA ALA A 105 -2.62 1.04 -12.07
C ALA A 105 -3.54 1.13 -10.83
N SER A 106 -4.02 -0.01 -10.33
CA SER A 106 -4.82 -0.04 -9.10
C SER A 106 -4.00 0.33 -7.86
N THR A 107 -2.74 -0.09 -7.81
CA THR A 107 -1.82 0.23 -6.71
C THR A 107 -1.53 1.73 -6.74
N TRP A 108 -1.21 2.28 -7.92
CA TRP A 108 -1.01 3.72 -8.08
C TRP A 108 -2.22 4.53 -7.61
N LYS A 109 -3.43 4.16 -8.05
CA LYS A 109 -4.68 4.80 -7.61
C LYS A 109 -4.85 4.75 -6.09
N THR A 110 -4.55 3.62 -5.46
CA THR A 110 -4.62 3.47 -4.00
C THR A 110 -3.60 4.36 -3.30
N GLU A 111 -2.36 4.42 -3.78
CA GLU A 111 -1.32 5.27 -3.20
C GLU A 111 -1.67 6.76 -3.33
N THR A 112 -2.23 7.20 -4.47
CA THR A 112 -2.72 8.57 -4.64
C THR A 112 -3.81 8.91 -3.62
N ILE A 113 -4.74 8.00 -3.34
CA ILE A 113 -5.77 8.19 -2.30
C ILE A 113 -5.12 8.30 -0.93
N HIS A 114 -4.17 7.41 -0.60
CA HIS A 114 -3.47 7.45 0.68
C HIS A 114 -2.68 8.76 0.87
N ILE A 115 -1.95 9.21 -0.16
CA ILE A 115 -1.25 10.49 -0.16
C ILE A 115 -2.24 11.64 0.04
N GLY A 116 -3.40 11.61 -0.61
CA GLY A 116 -4.45 12.60 -0.40
C GLY A 116 -4.91 12.69 1.06
N HIS A 117 -5.08 11.55 1.74
CA HIS A 117 -5.40 11.54 3.17
C HIS A 117 -4.25 12.06 4.04
N LEU A 118 -3.01 11.66 3.73
CA LEU A 118 -1.81 12.12 4.43
C LEU A 118 -1.64 13.64 4.31
N ARG A 119 -1.76 14.20 3.10
CA ARG A 119 -1.67 15.65 2.86
C ARG A 119 -2.73 16.45 3.59
N ARG A 120 -3.91 15.88 3.80
CA ARG A 120 -5.03 16.57 4.45
C ARG A 120 -4.89 16.63 5.96
N LEU A 121 -4.23 15.65 6.56
CA LEU A 121 -4.15 15.50 8.02
C LEU A 121 -2.74 15.75 8.59
N LEU A 122 -1.70 15.72 7.76
CA LEU A 122 -0.34 16.09 8.12
C LEU A 122 -0.02 17.50 7.59
N ASP A 123 0.79 18.26 8.32
CA ASP A 123 1.32 19.52 7.81
C ASP A 123 2.32 19.24 6.68
N VAL A 124 1.90 19.50 5.44
CA VAL A 124 2.73 19.31 4.23
C VAL A 124 3.95 20.22 4.21
N ARG A 125 3.99 21.28 5.03
CA ARG A 125 5.15 22.17 5.17
C ARG A 125 6.16 21.67 6.20
N LEU A 126 5.81 20.64 6.98
CA LEU A 126 6.72 20.05 7.96
C LEU A 126 7.98 19.52 7.26
N PRO A 127 9.18 19.96 7.65
CA PRO A 127 10.42 19.40 7.16
C PRO A 127 10.49 17.90 7.45
N LEU A 128 11.00 17.10 6.51
CA LEU A 128 11.11 15.65 6.66
C LEU A 128 11.95 15.27 7.88
N ALA A 129 12.97 16.06 8.22
CA ALA A 129 13.79 15.87 9.42
C ALA A 129 13.01 16.03 10.74
N ASP A 130 11.91 16.78 10.72
CA ASP A 130 11.10 17.09 11.90
C ASP A 130 9.87 16.15 12.02
N VAL A 131 9.66 15.26 11.05
CA VAL A 131 8.61 14.24 11.13
C VAL A 131 8.97 13.27 12.26
N SER A 132 8.13 13.21 13.28
CA SER A 132 8.36 12.42 14.48
C SER A 132 7.27 11.37 14.70
N GLN A 133 7.47 10.48 15.68
CA GLN A 133 6.45 9.50 16.06
C GLN A 133 5.17 10.19 16.53
N LYS A 134 5.28 11.34 17.21
CA LYS A 134 4.14 12.18 17.63
C LYS A 134 3.32 12.63 16.42
N THR A 135 3.99 13.13 15.38
CA THR A 135 3.34 13.55 14.13
C THR A 135 2.51 12.42 13.51
N ILE A 136 3.04 11.19 13.49
CA ILE A 136 2.34 10.03 12.93
C ILE A 136 1.23 9.54 13.86
N GLN A 137 1.39 9.65 15.18
CA GLN A 137 0.36 9.31 16.15
C GLN A 137 -0.84 10.26 16.02
N GLU A 138 -0.61 11.57 15.90
CA GLU A 138 -1.66 12.57 15.66
C GLU A 138 -2.45 12.28 14.38
N TYR A 139 -1.76 11.84 13.32
CA TYR A 139 -2.43 11.35 12.10
C TYR A 139 -3.32 10.14 12.36
N ILE A 140 -2.87 9.14 13.11
CA ILE A 140 -3.68 7.97 13.46
C ILE A 140 -4.92 8.40 14.24
N ASP A 141 -4.73 9.24 15.24
CA ASP A 141 -5.80 9.68 16.13
C ASP A 141 -6.86 10.45 15.35
N ALA A 142 -6.45 11.41 14.50
CA ALA A 142 -7.37 12.14 13.63
C ALA A 142 -8.06 11.22 12.62
N ARG A 143 -7.29 10.40 11.90
CA ARG A 143 -7.79 9.57 10.79
C ARG A 143 -8.77 8.50 11.26
N THR A 144 -8.57 7.93 12.44
CA THR A 144 -9.48 6.91 13.00
C THR A 144 -10.80 7.50 13.50
N GLN A 145 -10.85 8.80 13.80
CA GLN A 145 -12.09 9.50 14.10
C GLN A 145 -12.89 9.88 12.85
N GLU A 146 -12.35 9.73 11.65
CA GLU A 146 -13.12 10.06 10.46
C GLU A 146 -14.22 9.04 10.16
N THR A 147 -15.27 9.53 9.52
CA THR A 147 -16.39 8.71 9.10
C THR A 147 -16.12 8.16 7.69
N GLY A 148 -16.02 6.84 7.60
CA GLY A 148 -15.94 6.10 6.36
C GLY A 148 -17.30 5.67 5.80
N LEU A 149 -17.27 4.63 4.98
CA LEU A 149 -18.47 4.07 4.36
C LEU A 149 -19.48 3.60 5.40
N ARG A 150 -20.78 3.74 5.07
CA ARG A 150 -21.90 3.34 5.94
C ARG A 150 -21.89 4.02 7.32
N LYS A 151 -21.39 5.25 7.40
CA LYS A 151 -21.27 6.04 8.64
C LYS A 151 -20.44 5.35 9.74
N LYS A 152 -19.56 4.41 9.38
CA LYS A 152 -18.65 3.74 10.33
C LYS A 152 -17.37 4.53 10.47
N ARG A 153 -16.74 4.52 11.64
CA ARG A 153 -15.37 5.02 11.82
C ARG A 153 -14.39 4.25 10.94
N ILE A 154 -13.32 4.93 10.50
CA ILE A 154 -12.27 4.32 9.69
C ILE A 154 -11.53 3.25 10.49
N SER A 155 -11.36 2.07 9.89
CA SER A 155 -10.72 0.94 10.58
C SER A 155 -9.22 1.15 10.71
N ARG A 156 -8.64 0.60 11.79
CA ARG A 156 -7.17 0.59 11.99
C ARG A 156 -6.42 -0.03 10.82
N GLU A 157 -6.99 -1.02 10.13
CA GLU A 157 -6.37 -1.67 8.97
C GLU A 157 -6.26 -0.71 7.77
N THR A 158 -7.20 0.23 7.63
CA THR A 158 -7.15 1.26 6.59
C THR A 158 -5.99 2.22 6.88
N VAL A 159 -5.90 2.73 8.11
CA VAL A 159 -4.81 3.62 8.53
C VAL A 159 -3.46 2.93 8.42
N ARG A 160 -3.35 1.65 8.80
CA ARG A 160 -2.13 0.86 8.62
C ARG A 160 -1.69 0.74 7.16
N LYS A 161 -2.62 0.62 6.21
CA LYS A 161 -2.28 0.59 4.77
C LYS A 161 -1.81 1.95 4.27
N GLU A 162 -2.42 3.03 4.75
CA GLU A 162 -2.00 4.40 4.48
C GLU A 162 -0.57 4.63 4.98
N LEU A 163 -0.27 4.24 6.23
CA LEU A 163 1.08 4.31 6.80
C LEU A 163 2.07 3.35 6.15
N GLY A 164 1.61 2.18 5.68
CA GLY A 164 2.44 1.27 4.87
C GLY A 164 2.84 1.91 3.53
N THR A 165 1.95 2.70 2.92
CA THR A 165 2.25 3.48 1.71
C THR A 165 3.23 4.59 2.02
N PHE A 166 2.99 5.36 3.08
CA PHE A 166 3.93 6.38 3.55
C PHE A 166 5.33 5.79 3.77
N SER A 167 5.41 4.65 4.45
CA SER A 167 6.67 3.96 4.72
C SER A 167 7.36 3.48 3.45
N ALA A 168 6.60 2.97 2.49
CA ALA A 168 7.13 2.54 1.21
C ALA A 168 7.67 3.73 0.40
N ILE A 169 6.95 4.86 0.35
CA ILE A 169 7.40 6.09 -0.31
C ILE A 169 8.67 6.59 0.37
N TRP A 170 8.69 6.67 1.70
CA TRP A 170 9.85 7.13 2.46
C TRP A 170 11.09 6.26 2.23
N ASN A 171 10.98 4.95 2.46
CA ASN A 171 12.14 4.05 2.40
C ASN A 171 12.57 3.71 0.98
N LYS A 172 11.63 3.38 0.09
CA LYS A 172 11.96 2.86 -1.25
C LYS A 172 12.18 3.97 -2.28
N TRP A 173 11.75 5.19 -1.98
CA TRP A 173 11.88 6.32 -2.91
C TRP A 173 12.56 7.52 -2.25
N GLY A 174 12.11 7.99 -1.09
CA GLY A 174 12.68 9.16 -0.41
C GLY A 174 14.16 9.02 -0.05
N VAL A 175 14.56 7.86 0.51
CA VAL A 175 15.96 7.58 0.89
C VAL A 175 16.90 7.55 -0.34
N PRO A 176 16.62 6.78 -1.42
CA PRO A 176 17.45 6.80 -2.62
C PRO A 176 17.57 8.18 -3.29
N GLN A 177 16.58 9.06 -3.11
CA GLN A 177 16.59 10.43 -3.65
C GLN A 177 17.36 11.42 -2.75
N GLY A 178 17.92 10.98 -1.62
CA GLY A 178 18.62 11.83 -0.66
C GLY A 178 17.72 12.81 0.09
N LEU A 179 16.40 12.62 0.07
CA LEU A 179 15.44 13.49 0.76
C LEU A 179 15.40 13.23 2.26
N VAL A 180 15.72 11.99 2.66
CA VAL A 180 15.72 11.48 4.04
C VAL A 180 16.86 10.48 4.21
N SER A 181 17.45 10.42 5.40
CA SER A 181 18.63 9.58 5.68
C SER A 181 18.35 8.35 6.54
N GLY A 182 17.16 8.23 7.12
CA GLY A 182 16.79 7.15 8.03
C GLY A 182 15.37 6.63 7.81
N PRO A 183 14.96 5.57 8.54
CA PRO A 183 13.61 5.02 8.43
C PRO A 183 12.56 6.02 8.94
N PRO A 184 11.31 5.92 8.44
CA PRO A 184 10.24 6.78 8.90
C PRO A 184 9.83 6.41 10.34
N PRO A 185 9.33 7.37 11.13
CA PRO A 185 8.95 7.16 12.53
C PRO A 185 7.57 6.46 12.66
N VAL A 186 7.45 5.27 12.06
CA VAL A 186 6.21 4.48 12.00
C VAL A 186 6.20 3.27 12.94
N THR A 187 7.22 3.14 13.78
CA THR A 187 7.36 2.06 14.78
C THR A 187 6.72 2.46 16.10
N ASN A 188 6.30 1.47 16.91
CA ASN A 188 5.74 1.68 18.25
C ASN A 188 4.52 2.61 18.31
N LEU A 189 3.74 2.70 17.23
CA LEU A 189 2.52 3.50 17.16
C LEU A 189 1.34 2.78 17.83
N THR A 190 0.49 3.55 18.50
CA THR A 190 -0.71 3.06 19.16
C THR A 190 -1.91 3.17 18.22
N PHE A 191 -2.64 2.07 18.05
CA PHE A 191 -3.87 2.05 17.25
C PHE A 191 -5.05 1.66 18.13
N PRO A 192 -6.27 2.14 17.83
CA PRO A 192 -7.46 1.66 18.50
C PRO A 192 -7.61 0.15 18.33
N LYS A 193 -8.28 -0.49 19.29
CA LYS A 193 -8.59 -1.92 19.21
C LYS A 193 -9.39 -2.17 17.92
N GLY A 194 -8.95 -3.18 17.16
CA GLY A 194 -9.66 -3.63 15.98
C GLY A 194 -10.63 -4.73 16.35
N SER A 195 -11.69 -4.89 15.56
CA SER A 195 -12.54 -6.06 15.65
C SER A 195 -11.85 -7.24 14.98
N ALA A 196 -11.84 -8.40 15.66
CA ALA A 196 -11.46 -9.64 15.01
C ALA A 196 -12.45 -9.92 13.85
N LYS A 197 -11.94 -10.45 12.74
CA LYS A 197 -12.83 -10.95 11.69
C LYS A 197 -13.53 -12.19 12.22
N ALA A 198 -14.86 -12.21 12.12
CA ALA A 198 -15.62 -13.41 12.44
C ALA A 198 -15.11 -14.58 11.59
N PRO A 199 -15.10 -15.82 12.14
CA PRO A 199 -14.82 -17.01 11.34
C PRO A 199 -15.83 -17.15 10.21
N PHE A 200 -15.50 -17.92 9.17
CA PHE A 200 -16.50 -18.25 8.17
C PHE A 200 -17.56 -19.17 8.77
N GLN A 201 -18.80 -18.99 8.35
CA GLN A 201 -19.96 -19.65 8.92
C GLN A 201 -20.92 -20.09 7.81
N THR A 202 -21.63 -21.19 8.05
CA THR A 202 -22.74 -21.60 7.20
C THR A 202 -23.92 -20.66 7.38
N ARG A 203 -24.83 -20.67 6.39
CA ARG A 203 -26.11 -19.96 6.49
C ARG A 203 -26.86 -20.27 7.79
N GLU A 204 -26.99 -21.55 8.11
CA GLU A 204 -27.70 -22.02 9.31
C GLU A 204 -27.08 -21.49 10.61
N GLN A 205 -25.75 -21.40 10.69
CA GLN A 205 -25.07 -20.80 11.84
C GLN A 205 -25.36 -19.30 11.97
N ILE A 206 -25.40 -18.57 10.85
CA ILE A 206 -25.71 -17.15 10.83
C ILE A 206 -27.18 -16.92 11.21
N GLU A 207 -28.11 -17.66 10.61
CA GLU A 207 -29.55 -17.56 10.90
C GLU A 207 -29.86 -17.87 12.38
N ARG A 208 -29.21 -18.89 12.97
CA ARG A 208 -29.33 -19.17 14.41
C ARG A 208 -28.83 -18.02 15.29
N GLN A 209 -27.74 -17.35 14.92
CA GLN A 209 -27.25 -16.18 15.67
C GLN A 209 -28.22 -14.99 15.57
N ILE A 210 -28.77 -14.74 14.37
CA ILE A 210 -29.74 -13.67 14.13
C ILE A 210 -31.05 -13.95 14.87
N ALA A 211 -31.50 -15.19 14.94
CA ALA A 211 -32.72 -15.56 15.67
C ALA A 211 -32.55 -15.43 17.19
N ARG A 212 -31.38 -15.77 17.73
CA ARG A 212 -31.09 -15.73 19.18
C ARG A 212 -30.89 -14.33 19.73
N HIS A 213 -30.28 -13.45 18.94
CA HIS A 213 -29.93 -12.11 19.38
C HIS A 213 -30.72 -11.11 18.52
N LYS A 214 -31.45 -10.17 19.13
CA LYS A 214 -32.12 -9.07 18.40
C LYS A 214 -31.06 -8.10 17.83
N LEU A 215 -30.31 -8.57 16.82
CA LEU A 215 -29.19 -7.86 16.22
C LEU A 215 -29.67 -6.75 15.31
N SER A 216 -28.99 -5.60 15.36
CA SER A 216 -29.19 -4.52 14.38
C SER A 216 -28.89 -5.00 12.96
N LEU A 217 -29.50 -4.37 11.95
CA LEU A 217 -29.27 -4.70 10.53
C LEU A 217 -27.78 -4.66 10.15
N ASN A 218 -27.02 -3.73 10.73
CA ASN A 218 -25.58 -3.64 10.51
C ASN A 218 -24.83 -4.84 11.09
N ALA A 219 -25.20 -5.31 12.28
CA ALA A 219 -24.59 -6.50 12.88
C ALA A 219 -24.93 -7.76 12.08
N GLN A 220 -26.17 -7.89 11.59
CA GLN A 220 -26.57 -8.99 10.71
C GLN A 220 -25.76 -8.98 9.40
N ALA A 221 -25.58 -7.82 8.78
CA ALA A 221 -24.77 -7.69 7.56
C ALA A 221 -23.30 -8.10 7.77
N GLU A 222 -22.72 -7.83 8.93
CA GLU A 222 -21.36 -8.29 9.27
C GLU A 222 -21.28 -9.81 9.42
N LEU A 223 -22.32 -10.47 9.95
CA LEU A 223 -22.36 -11.94 9.96
C LEU A 223 -22.40 -12.52 8.54
N TRP A 224 -23.23 -11.95 7.66
CA TRP A 224 -23.30 -12.38 6.26
C TRP A 224 -22.00 -12.13 5.47
N HIS A 225 -21.13 -11.22 5.91
CA HIS A 225 -19.78 -11.08 5.34
C HIS A 225 -18.88 -12.29 5.62
N GLY A 226 -19.17 -13.06 6.66
CA GLY A 226 -18.53 -14.34 6.99
C GLY A 226 -19.20 -15.56 6.35
N LEU A 227 -20.21 -15.40 5.49
CA LEU A 227 -20.90 -16.52 4.86
C LEU A 227 -19.95 -17.31 3.93
N PHE A 228 -19.97 -18.62 4.08
CA PHE A 228 -19.63 -19.56 3.00
C PHE A 228 -20.81 -20.49 2.74
N LEU A 229 -20.95 -20.93 1.49
CA LEU A 229 -22.00 -21.85 1.06
C LEU A 229 -21.48 -23.29 1.16
N THR A 230 -22.30 -24.18 1.68
CA THR A 230 -22.06 -25.63 1.59
C THR A 230 -22.16 -26.10 0.13
N LEU A 231 -21.69 -27.31 -0.18
CA LEU A 231 -21.76 -27.82 -1.55
C LEU A 231 -23.19 -27.88 -2.11
N PRO A 232 -24.21 -28.40 -1.39
CA PRO A 232 -25.58 -28.35 -1.90
C PRO A 232 -26.03 -26.92 -2.19
N GLU A 233 -25.71 -25.96 -1.31
CA GLU A 233 -26.04 -24.55 -1.55
C GLU A 233 -25.30 -23.95 -2.74
N VAL A 234 -24.05 -24.36 -3.02
CA VAL A 234 -23.31 -23.95 -4.21
C VAL A 234 -24.01 -24.47 -5.47
N GLU A 235 -24.41 -25.75 -5.50
CA GLU A 235 -25.11 -26.33 -6.64
C GLU A 235 -26.46 -25.65 -6.87
N GLU A 236 -27.27 -25.47 -5.82
CA GLU A 236 -28.56 -24.77 -5.90
C GLU A 236 -28.41 -23.31 -6.35
N LEU A 237 -27.37 -22.61 -5.88
CA LEU A 237 -27.07 -21.24 -6.34
C LEU A 237 -26.76 -21.24 -7.84
N LEU A 238 -25.94 -22.16 -8.31
CA LEU A 238 -25.56 -22.22 -9.73
C LEU A 238 -26.76 -22.56 -10.61
N ASP A 239 -27.65 -23.45 -10.16
CA ASP A 239 -28.89 -23.76 -10.87
C ASP A 239 -29.84 -22.56 -10.91
N HIS A 240 -29.98 -21.84 -9.79
CA HIS A 240 -30.73 -20.58 -9.73
C HIS A 240 -30.17 -19.55 -10.73
N VAL A 241 -28.84 -19.36 -10.76
CA VAL A 241 -28.19 -18.41 -11.68
C VAL A 241 -28.40 -18.81 -13.14
N ARG A 242 -28.38 -20.12 -13.45
CA ARG A 242 -28.66 -20.63 -14.80
C ARG A 242 -30.09 -20.29 -15.25
N ALA A 243 -31.05 -20.39 -14.32
CA ALA A 243 -32.47 -20.11 -14.57
C ALA A 243 -32.84 -18.62 -14.52
N ALA A 244 -32.00 -17.75 -13.96
CA ALA A 244 -32.34 -16.36 -13.65
C ALA A 244 -32.49 -15.41 -14.87
N GLY A 245 -32.46 -15.92 -16.11
CA GLY A 245 -32.61 -15.12 -17.32
C GLY A 245 -31.56 -14.00 -17.46
N ARG A 246 -30.36 -14.20 -16.91
CA ARG A 246 -29.25 -13.24 -16.97
C ARG A 246 -28.46 -13.41 -18.26
N PRO A 247 -27.64 -12.41 -18.66
CA PRO A 247 -26.77 -12.57 -19.82
C PRO A 247 -25.97 -13.88 -19.76
N ALA A 248 -25.81 -14.55 -20.89
CA ALA A 248 -25.32 -15.93 -20.95
C ALA A 248 -23.94 -16.15 -20.29
N TYR A 249 -23.08 -15.12 -20.25
CA TYR A 249 -21.76 -15.16 -19.61
C TYR A 249 -21.80 -15.16 -18.06
N VAL A 250 -22.95 -14.86 -17.43
CA VAL A 250 -23.05 -14.76 -15.96
C VAL A 250 -22.89 -16.13 -15.29
N TYR A 251 -23.62 -17.13 -15.79
CA TYR A 251 -23.55 -18.51 -15.29
C TYR A 251 -22.13 -19.11 -15.37
N PRO A 252 -21.46 -19.16 -16.55
CA PRO A 252 -20.11 -19.72 -16.64
C PRO A 252 -19.09 -18.95 -15.81
N MET A 253 -19.25 -17.63 -15.65
CA MET A 253 -18.38 -16.83 -14.78
C MET A 253 -18.52 -17.22 -13.30
N MET A 254 -19.75 -17.43 -12.82
CA MET A 254 -20.00 -17.88 -11.43
C MET A 254 -19.60 -19.34 -11.23
N MET A 255 -19.84 -20.21 -12.22
CA MET A 255 -19.37 -21.60 -12.25
C MET A 255 -17.85 -21.69 -12.09
N PHE A 256 -17.12 -20.90 -12.87
CA PHE A 256 -15.66 -20.83 -12.80
C PHE A 256 -15.21 -20.40 -11.39
N ALA A 257 -15.79 -19.34 -10.83
CA ALA A 257 -15.46 -18.90 -9.47
C ALA A 257 -15.73 -19.98 -8.40
N ALA A 258 -16.87 -20.68 -8.48
CA ALA A 258 -17.29 -21.67 -7.51
C ALA A 258 -16.45 -22.95 -7.54
N HIS A 259 -16.05 -23.41 -8.73
CA HIS A 259 -15.34 -24.68 -8.90
C HIS A 259 -13.80 -24.56 -8.91
N THR A 260 -13.25 -23.36 -8.90
CA THR A 260 -11.77 -23.16 -8.89
C THR A 260 -11.27 -22.28 -7.74
N GLY A 261 -12.17 -21.59 -7.05
CA GLY A 261 -11.79 -20.56 -6.09
C GLY A 261 -11.07 -19.36 -6.71
N ALA A 262 -11.07 -19.21 -8.03
CA ALA A 262 -10.41 -18.10 -8.71
C ALA A 262 -10.99 -16.74 -8.28
N ARG A 263 -10.11 -15.75 -8.14
CA ARG A 263 -10.51 -14.37 -7.83
C ARG A 263 -11.25 -13.78 -9.04
N ARG A 264 -12.19 -12.86 -8.80
CA ARG A 264 -12.89 -12.13 -9.89
C ARG A 264 -11.93 -11.57 -10.95
N SER A 265 -10.82 -10.98 -10.53
CA SER A 265 -9.81 -10.40 -11.43
C SER A 265 -8.96 -11.43 -12.18
N GLU A 266 -8.93 -12.69 -11.73
CA GLU A 266 -8.29 -13.80 -12.43
C GLU A 266 -9.21 -14.30 -13.53
N ILE A 267 -10.48 -14.56 -13.21
CA ILE A 267 -11.50 -14.97 -14.18
C ILE A 267 -11.63 -13.95 -15.31
N ARG A 268 -11.70 -12.65 -14.99
CA ARG A 268 -11.77 -11.58 -15.99
C ARG A 268 -10.56 -11.49 -16.93
N ARG A 269 -9.38 -11.93 -16.48
CA ARG A 269 -8.14 -11.92 -17.27
C ARG A 269 -7.89 -13.24 -17.98
N SER A 270 -8.58 -14.31 -17.60
CA SER A 270 -8.41 -15.61 -18.24
C SER A 270 -8.72 -15.52 -19.72
N LEU A 271 -7.96 -16.30 -20.49
CA LEU A 271 -8.03 -16.39 -21.94
C LEU A 271 -8.64 -17.73 -22.35
N VAL A 272 -9.26 -17.78 -23.52
CA VAL A 272 -9.86 -19.01 -24.06
C VAL A 272 -8.84 -20.16 -24.06
N ASN A 273 -7.60 -19.87 -24.46
CA ASN A 273 -6.50 -20.86 -24.51
C ASN A 273 -5.98 -21.30 -23.13
N ASP A 274 -6.46 -20.71 -22.04
CA ASP A 274 -6.11 -21.19 -20.69
C ASP A 274 -6.86 -22.48 -20.31
N PHE A 275 -7.92 -22.83 -21.06
CA PHE A 275 -8.68 -24.08 -20.85
C PHE A 275 -8.12 -25.21 -21.71
N ASP A 276 -7.55 -26.21 -21.05
CA ASP A 276 -7.18 -27.47 -21.67
C ASP A 276 -8.20 -28.54 -21.30
N PHE A 277 -9.13 -28.79 -22.23
CA PHE A 277 -10.15 -29.81 -22.03
C PHE A 277 -9.66 -31.24 -22.24
N VAL A 278 -8.50 -31.44 -22.88
CA VAL A 278 -7.89 -32.77 -23.04
C VAL A 278 -7.19 -33.15 -21.74
N GLY A 279 -6.35 -32.27 -21.21
CA GLY A 279 -5.69 -32.41 -19.91
C GLY A 279 -6.63 -32.19 -18.71
N LYS A 280 -7.88 -31.75 -18.94
CA LYS A 280 -8.88 -31.41 -17.92
C LYS A 280 -8.38 -30.41 -16.90
N THR A 281 -7.73 -29.35 -17.37
CA THR A 281 -7.21 -28.28 -16.50
C THR A 281 -7.53 -26.88 -17.03
N VAL A 282 -7.46 -25.91 -16.12
CA VAL A 282 -7.45 -24.49 -16.46
C VAL A 282 -6.24 -23.81 -15.84
N MET A 283 -5.52 -23.03 -16.64
CA MET A 283 -4.44 -22.18 -16.17
C MET A 283 -5.00 -20.85 -15.62
N ILE A 284 -4.58 -20.49 -14.41
CA ILE A 284 -4.96 -19.23 -13.78
C ILE A 284 -3.78 -18.27 -13.77
N ARG A 285 -4.01 -17.08 -14.33
CA ARG A 285 -3.03 -15.98 -14.43
C ARG A 285 -3.10 -15.09 -13.19
N GLU A 286 -2.01 -14.95 -12.45
CA GLU A 286 -1.92 -14.26 -11.16
C GLU A 286 -0.99 -13.05 -11.20
N LYS A 287 -1.43 -11.90 -10.69
CA LYS A 287 -0.59 -10.68 -10.59
C LYS A 287 -0.05 -10.38 -9.19
N LYS A 288 -0.45 -11.16 -8.18
CA LYS A 288 -0.25 -10.81 -6.75
C LYS A 288 0.72 -11.72 -6.00
N LYS A 289 1.20 -12.78 -6.65
CA LYS A 289 2.06 -13.78 -6.00
C LYS A 289 3.52 -13.33 -5.99
N ASP A 290 3.95 -12.71 -7.07
CA ASP A 290 5.30 -12.19 -7.28
C ASP A 290 5.16 -10.75 -7.77
N HIS A 291 5.85 -9.81 -7.11
CA HIS A 291 5.77 -8.39 -7.41
C HIS A 291 6.80 -7.92 -8.44
N ASP A 292 7.76 -8.77 -8.79
CA ASP A 292 8.77 -8.49 -9.81
C ASP A 292 8.32 -9.01 -11.18
N LYS A 293 7.27 -9.85 -11.22
CA LYS A 293 6.69 -10.41 -12.44
C LYS A 293 5.36 -9.76 -12.77
N ILE A 294 5.12 -9.56 -14.06
CA ILE A 294 3.82 -9.08 -14.57
C ILE A 294 2.73 -10.10 -14.25
N GLU A 295 3.00 -11.40 -14.47
CA GLU A 295 2.11 -12.50 -14.12
C GLU A 295 2.89 -13.73 -13.64
N THR A 296 2.21 -14.52 -12.83
CA THR A 296 2.58 -15.89 -12.42
C THR A 296 1.41 -16.81 -12.74
N TYR A 297 1.65 -18.11 -12.77
CA TYR A 297 0.66 -19.09 -13.21
C TYR A 297 0.49 -20.20 -12.19
N ARG A 298 -0.72 -20.74 -12.15
CA ARG A 298 -1.08 -21.97 -11.42
C ARG A 298 -2.15 -22.72 -12.21
N THR A 299 -2.27 -24.01 -11.97
CA THR A 299 -3.23 -24.85 -12.70
C THR A 299 -4.27 -25.40 -11.75
N VAL A 300 -5.52 -25.45 -12.19
CA VAL A 300 -6.64 -26.02 -11.44
C VAL A 300 -7.30 -27.11 -12.28
N PRO A 301 -7.51 -28.33 -11.74
CA PRO A 301 -8.28 -29.37 -12.43
C PRO A 301 -9.72 -28.95 -12.69
N LEU A 302 -10.28 -29.35 -13.83
CA LEU A 302 -11.69 -29.13 -14.16
C LEU A 302 -12.55 -30.17 -13.44
N SER A 303 -13.55 -29.70 -12.69
CA SER A 303 -14.65 -30.57 -12.29
C SER A 303 -15.50 -30.94 -13.52
N PRO A 304 -16.19 -32.09 -13.54
CA PRO A 304 -17.07 -32.45 -14.65
C PRO A 304 -18.12 -31.38 -14.97
N ARG A 305 -18.71 -30.78 -13.92
CA ARG A 305 -19.72 -29.72 -14.07
C ARG A 305 -19.13 -28.43 -14.64
N LEU A 306 -17.90 -28.06 -14.26
CA LEU A 306 -17.20 -26.91 -14.83
C LEU A 306 -16.84 -27.17 -16.30
N GLU A 307 -16.32 -28.35 -16.62
CA GLU A 307 -16.00 -28.75 -18.00
C GLU A 307 -17.24 -28.61 -18.90
N THR A 308 -18.36 -29.24 -18.54
CA THR A 308 -19.60 -29.17 -19.31
C THR A 308 -20.08 -27.73 -19.50
N ALA A 309 -20.14 -26.95 -18.41
CA ALA A 309 -20.60 -25.57 -18.46
C ALA A 309 -19.71 -24.68 -19.35
N MET A 310 -18.39 -24.89 -19.32
CA MET A 310 -17.46 -24.10 -20.13
C MET A 310 -17.47 -24.53 -21.60
N ARG A 311 -17.66 -25.81 -21.91
CA ARG A 311 -17.86 -26.29 -23.30
C ARG A 311 -19.12 -25.70 -23.91
N GLU A 312 -20.25 -25.76 -23.19
CA GLU A 312 -21.50 -25.14 -23.63
C GLU A 312 -21.37 -23.62 -23.82
N TRP A 313 -20.64 -22.95 -22.92
CA TRP A 313 -20.38 -21.52 -23.03
C TRP A 313 -19.55 -21.18 -24.27
N PHE A 314 -18.48 -21.95 -24.54
CA PHE A 314 -17.62 -21.69 -25.69
C PHE A 314 -18.32 -21.86 -27.03
N GLN A 315 -19.36 -22.69 -27.12
CA GLN A 315 -20.23 -22.76 -28.31
C GLN A 315 -21.03 -21.47 -28.57
N LYS A 316 -21.28 -20.67 -27.54
CA LYS A 316 -22.09 -19.43 -27.57
C LYS A 316 -21.24 -18.17 -27.33
N HIS A 317 -19.92 -18.32 -27.37
CA HIS A 317 -18.98 -17.26 -27.00
C HIS A 317 -19.04 -16.10 -28.00
N GLY A 318 -19.05 -14.86 -27.50
CA GLY A 318 -19.10 -13.65 -28.34
C GLY A 318 -17.80 -13.33 -29.09
N GLY A 319 -16.91 -14.32 -29.27
CA GLY A 319 -15.56 -14.13 -29.82
C GLY A 319 -14.58 -13.40 -28.88
N GLY A 320 -13.39 -13.07 -29.40
CA GLY A 320 -12.31 -12.44 -28.64
C GLY A 320 -11.46 -13.41 -27.82
N MET A 321 -10.43 -12.88 -27.16
CA MET A 321 -9.43 -13.71 -26.46
C MET A 321 -9.81 -14.11 -25.04
N HIS A 322 -10.72 -13.38 -24.38
CA HIS A 322 -11.05 -13.59 -22.97
C HIS A 322 -12.04 -14.73 -22.80
N THR A 323 -11.82 -15.61 -21.83
CA THR A 323 -12.71 -16.74 -21.50
C THR A 323 -14.15 -16.32 -21.22
N ILE A 324 -14.33 -15.19 -20.52
CA ILE A 324 -15.64 -14.63 -20.18
C ILE A 324 -15.70 -13.23 -20.78
N CYS A 325 -16.60 -13.04 -21.74
CA CYS A 325 -16.75 -11.79 -22.47
C CYS A 325 -18.21 -11.32 -22.55
N THR A 326 -18.40 -10.05 -22.91
CA THR A 326 -19.70 -9.53 -23.36
C THR A 326 -20.10 -10.17 -24.70
N PRO A 327 -21.35 -10.01 -25.18
CA PRO A 327 -21.75 -10.50 -26.50
C PRO A 327 -20.92 -9.91 -27.65
N SER A 328 -20.29 -8.75 -27.43
CA SER A 328 -19.36 -8.10 -28.34
C SER A 328 -17.89 -8.54 -28.20
N GLY A 329 -17.61 -9.63 -27.48
CA GLY A 329 -16.26 -10.18 -27.32
C GLY A 329 -15.32 -9.38 -26.40
N ARG A 330 -15.82 -8.36 -25.69
CA ARG A 330 -15.01 -7.52 -24.80
C ARG A 330 -14.93 -8.12 -23.40
N ALA A 331 -13.80 -7.88 -22.71
CA ALA A 331 -13.65 -8.25 -21.32
C ALA A 331 -14.76 -7.60 -20.46
N ILE A 332 -15.37 -8.38 -19.57
CA ILE A 332 -16.23 -7.86 -18.50
C ILE A 332 -15.41 -6.87 -17.68
N THR A 333 -15.96 -5.74 -17.22
CA THR A 333 -15.25 -4.79 -16.34
C THR A 333 -15.41 -5.15 -14.86
N ASP A 334 -14.55 -4.60 -13.99
CA ASP A 334 -14.53 -4.97 -12.56
C ASP A 334 -15.82 -4.57 -11.83
N HIS A 335 -16.30 -3.36 -12.12
CA HIS A 335 -17.56 -2.85 -11.59
C HIS A 335 -18.75 -3.66 -12.13
N TYR A 336 -18.73 -3.96 -13.43
CA TYR A 336 -19.81 -4.69 -14.08
C TYR A 336 -19.91 -6.14 -13.59
N ALA A 337 -18.77 -6.82 -13.36
CA ALA A 337 -18.74 -8.17 -12.78
C ALA A 337 -19.45 -8.24 -11.41
N THR A 338 -19.27 -7.26 -10.52
CA THR A 338 -20.03 -7.23 -9.26
C THR A 338 -21.52 -6.98 -9.51
N LYS A 339 -21.86 -6.04 -10.41
CA LYS A 339 -23.25 -5.71 -10.74
C LYS A 339 -24.02 -6.93 -11.26
N ILE A 340 -23.44 -7.71 -12.17
CA ILE A 340 -24.11 -8.88 -12.75
C ILE A 340 -24.32 -10.00 -11.73
N MET A 341 -23.36 -10.25 -10.85
CA MET A 341 -23.49 -11.24 -9.77
C MET A 341 -24.61 -10.86 -8.81
N LEU A 342 -24.60 -9.61 -8.32
CA LEU A 342 -25.65 -9.12 -7.41
C LEU A 342 -27.01 -9.08 -8.09
N GLY A 343 -27.05 -8.80 -9.40
CA GLY A 343 -28.25 -8.95 -10.22
C GLY A 343 -28.75 -10.40 -10.25
N ALA A 344 -27.87 -11.37 -10.49
CA ALA A 344 -28.21 -12.78 -10.60
C ALA A 344 -28.86 -13.36 -9.33
N VAL A 345 -28.48 -12.86 -8.15
CA VAL A 345 -29.01 -13.32 -6.86
C VAL A 345 -30.13 -12.42 -6.29
N ARG A 346 -30.49 -11.34 -7.00
CA ARG A 346 -31.44 -10.35 -6.49
C ARG A 346 -32.83 -10.96 -6.28
N ARG A 347 -33.53 -10.55 -5.21
CA ARG A 347 -34.88 -11.03 -4.87
C ARG A 347 -34.96 -12.56 -4.69
N SER A 348 -33.87 -13.18 -4.22
CA SER A 348 -33.82 -14.60 -3.87
C SER A 348 -33.21 -14.79 -2.48
N LYS A 349 -33.26 -16.02 -1.95
CA LYS A 349 -32.55 -16.40 -0.71
C LYS A 349 -31.03 -16.18 -0.79
N TRP A 350 -30.48 -16.05 -1.99
CA TRP A 350 -29.06 -15.80 -2.27
C TRP A 350 -28.66 -14.32 -2.18
N SER A 351 -29.61 -13.41 -1.96
CA SER A 351 -29.36 -11.96 -1.84
C SER A 351 -28.45 -11.57 -0.67
N VAL A 352 -28.23 -12.47 0.28
CA VAL A 352 -27.27 -12.33 1.38
C VAL A 352 -25.80 -12.41 0.94
N ILE A 353 -25.52 -12.89 -0.28
CA ILE A 353 -24.16 -13.01 -0.81
C ILE A 353 -23.62 -11.61 -1.12
N SER A 354 -22.61 -11.17 -0.36
CA SER A 354 -22.05 -9.82 -0.51
C SER A 354 -21.17 -9.62 -1.76
N GLY A 355 -20.77 -10.71 -2.43
CA GLY A 355 -20.01 -10.66 -3.68
C GLY A 355 -19.12 -11.87 -3.92
N TRP A 356 -18.25 -11.75 -4.93
CA TRP A 356 -17.46 -12.85 -5.51
C TRP A 356 -16.60 -13.63 -4.52
N HIS A 357 -16.11 -12.98 -3.45
CA HIS A 357 -15.27 -13.66 -2.46
C HIS A 357 -16.02 -14.75 -1.70
N CYS A 358 -17.35 -14.68 -1.58
CA CYS A 358 -18.16 -15.74 -0.99
C CYS A 358 -17.93 -17.08 -1.72
N LEU A 359 -17.95 -17.11 -3.05
CA LEU A 359 -17.72 -18.34 -3.83
C LEU A 359 -16.32 -18.94 -3.58
N ARG A 360 -15.30 -18.08 -3.46
CA ARG A 360 -13.95 -18.52 -3.11
C ARG A 360 -13.87 -19.06 -1.69
N HIS A 361 -14.54 -18.42 -0.73
CA HIS A 361 -14.62 -18.91 0.64
C HIS A 361 -15.35 -20.26 0.69
N SER A 362 -16.45 -20.41 -0.04
CA SER A 362 -17.16 -21.69 -0.22
C SER A 362 -16.24 -22.76 -0.79
N PHE A 363 -15.50 -22.49 -1.88
CA PHE A 363 -14.58 -23.46 -2.46
C PHE A 363 -13.56 -23.96 -1.43
N ILE A 364 -12.89 -23.03 -0.75
CA ILE A 364 -11.84 -23.37 0.23
C ILE A 364 -12.42 -24.11 1.43
N SER A 365 -13.50 -23.60 2.02
CA SER A 365 -14.13 -24.22 3.19
C SER A 365 -14.66 -25.62 2.87
N ASN A 366 -15.22 -25.86 1.68
CA ASN A 366 -15.68 -27.20 1.27
C ASN A 366 -14.52 -28.15 0.91
N CYS A 367 -13.39 -27.66 0.40
CA CYS A 367 -12.20 -28.50 0.24
C CYS A 367 -11.62 -28.92 1.60
N ALA A 368 -11.46 -27.96 2.51
CA ALA A 368 -10.99 -28.23 3.87
C ALA A 368 -11.94 -29.17 4.62
N ALA A 369 -13.25 -28.97 4.48
CA ALA A 369 -14.30 -29.84 5.00
C ALA A 369 -14.16 -31.32 4.59
N ARG A 370 -13.75 -31.55 3.34
CA ARG A 370 -13.57 -32.88 2.76
C ARG A 370 -12.19 -33.48 3.03
N GLY A 371 -11.36 -32.81 3.84
CA GLY A 371 -10.01 -33.27 4.15
C GLY A 371 -9.04 -33.20 2.98
N VAL A 372 -9.30 -32.34 1.98
CA VAL A 372 -8.34 -32.10 0.89
C VAL A 372 -7.06 -31.49 1.48
N ASP A 373 -5.90 -32.01 1.06
CA ASP A 373 -4.60 -31.53 1.51
C ASP A 373 -4.46 -30.00 1.33
N GLN A 374 -4.07 -29.31 2.40
CA GLN A 374 -3.94 -27.85 2.42
C GLN A 374 -2.97 -27.32 1.35
N ARG A 375 -1.94 -28.09 0.97
CA ARG A 375 -0.99 -27.73 -0.09
C ARG A 375 -1.68 -27.68 -1.46
N LEU A 376 -2.61 -28.60 -1.72
CA LEU A 376 -3.42 -28.57 -2.96
C LEU A 376 -4.36 -27.37 -2.97
N ILE A 377 -5.03 -27.11 -1.85
CA ILE A 377 -5.90 -25.93 -1.71
C ILE A 377 -5.09 -24.66 -1.95
N ASP A 378 -3.94 -24.51 -1.27
CA ASP A 378 -3.05 -23.36 -1.41
C ASP A 378 -2.58 -23.17 -2.86
N HIS A 379 -2.22 -24.28 -3.53
CA HIS A 379 -1.87 -24.28 -4.94
C HIS A 379 -3.03 -23.80 -5.82
N TRP A 380 -4.25 -24.35 -5.68
CA TRP A 380 -5.38 -23.98 -6.55
C TRP A 380 -5.87 -22.56 -6.36
N VAL A 381 -5.81 -22.04 -5.14
CA VAL A 381 -6.32 -20.70 -4.84
C VAL A 381 -5.22 -19.64 -4.85
N GLY A 382 -3.94 -20.02 -4.85
CA GLY A 382 -2.82 -19.09 -4.81
C GLY A 382 -2.74 -18.38 -3.46
N HIS A 383 -2.74 -19.14 -2.37
CA HIS A 383 -2.39 -18.63 -1.03
C HIS A 383 -0.89 -18.78 -0.77
N THR A 384 -0.31 -17.77 -0.12
CA THR A 384 1.13 -17.71 0.15
C THR A 384 1.49 -17.50 1.62
N THR A 385 0.50 -17.25 2.49
CA THR A 385 0.75 -16.89 3.89
C THR A 385 -0.07 -17.71 4.87
N GLU A 386 0.51 -17.99 6.03
CA GLU A 386 -0.14 -18.72 7.12
C GLU A 386 -1.42 -18.02 7.62
N ALA A 387 -1.42 -16.69 7.67
CA ALA A 387 -2.60 -15.91 8.04
C ALA A 387 -3.78 -16.06 7.05
N MET A 388 -3.51 -16.42 5.79
CA MET A 388 -4.57 -16.79 4.83
C MET A 388 -5.12 -18.18 5.14
N ARG A 389 -4.27 -19.14 5.53
CA ARG A 389 -4.65 -20.51 5.88
C ARG A 389 -5.48 -20.59 7.17
N ARG A 390 -5.04 -19.92 8.23
CA ARG A 390 -5.74 -19.89 9.54
C ARG A 390 -7.19 -19.38 9.48
N ARG A 391 -7.57 -18.71 8.40
CA ARG A 391 -8.96 -18.31 8.20
C ARG A 391 -9.88 -19.44 7.80
N TYR A 392 -9.36 -20.60 7.39
CA TYR A 392 -10.14 -21.78 6.99
C TYR A 392 -9.80 -23.01 7.84
N SER A 393 -8.94 -22.85 8.84
CA SER A 393 -8.56 -23.92 9.76
C SER A 393 -9.67 -24.27 10.76
N HIS A 394 -10.79 -23.52 10.77
CA HIS A 394 -11.99 -23.99 11.43
C HIS A 394 -12.57 -25.11 10.57
N LEU A 395 -12.32 -26.35 10.99
CA LEU A 395 -13.00 -27.51 10.45
C LEU A 395 -14.51 -27.26 10.45
N LEU A 396 -15.24 -27.85 9.49
CA LEU A 396 -16.69 -27.82 9.58
C LEU A 396 -17.12 -28.26 10.97
N PRO A 397 -18.11 -27.59 11.58
CA PRO A 397 -18.63 -27.97 12.90
C PRO A 397 -18.90 -29.47 12.98
N ALA A 398 -19.45 -30.08 11.92
CA ALA A 398 -19.71 -31.51 11.85
C ALA A 398 -18.43 -32.38 11.92
N VAL A 399 -17.33 -31.98 11.26
CA VAL A 399 -16.06 -32.73 11.29
C VAL A 399 -15.39 -32.58 12.65
N SER A 400 -15.34 -31.35 13.18
CA SER A 400 -14.83 -31.08 14.53
C SER A 400 -15.63 -31.81 15.60
N GLN A 401 -16.96 -31.79 15.48
CA GLN A 401 -17.88 -32.46 16.40
C GLN A 401 -17.81 -33.98 16.27
N ALA A 402 -17.72 -34.54 15.06
CA ALA A 402 -17.52 -35.97 14.85
C ALA A 402 -16.17 -36.44 15.43
N ALA A 403 -15.10 -35.66 15.24
CA ALA A 403 -13.80 -35.94 15.87
C ALA A 403 -13.91 -35.89 17.40
N LEU A 404 -14.54 -34.85 17.96
CA LEU A 404 -14.74 -34.74 19.40
C LEU A 404 -15.63 -35.87 19.95
N PHE A 405 -16.67 -36.25 19.22
CA PHE A 405 -17.54 -37.39 19.57
C PHE A 405 -16.82 -38.73 19.44
N SER A 406 -15.86 -38.87 18.53
CA SER A 406 -15.05 -40.10 18.47
C SER A 406 -14.16 -40.26 19.71
N VAL A 407 -13.80 -39.15 20.38
CA VAL A 407 -12.97 -39.16 21.61
C VAL A 407 -13.83 -39.23 22.87
N PHE A 408 -14.92 -38.46 22.95
CA PHE A 408 -15.71 -38.26 24.17
C PHE A 408 -17.19 -38.67 24.04
N GLY A 409 -17.61 -39.14 22.87
CA GLY A 409 -19.00 -39.54 22.59
C GLY A 409 -19.27 -41.03 22.76
N ILE A 410 -18.25 -41.84 23.01
CA ILE A 410 -18.42 -43.25 23.41
C ILE A 410 -18.90 -43.22 24.86
N ARG A 411 -20.19 -43.50 25.08
CA ARG A 411 -20.68 -43.86 26.41
C ARG A 411 -20.17 -45.28 26.69
N SER A 412 -19.39 -45.41 27.76
CA SER A 412 -18.96 -46.69 28.36
C SER A 412 -20.14 -47.61 28.66
#